data_AF-A0A2M6WF69-F1
#
_entry.id   AF-A0A2M6WF69-F1
#
_cell.length_a   1.000
_cell.length_b   1.000
_cell.length_c   1.000
_cell.angle_alpha   90.00
_cell.angle_beta   90.00
_cell.angle_gamma   90.00
#
_symmetry.space_group_name_H-M   'P 1'
#
loop_
_entity.id
_entity.type
_entity.pdbx_description
1 polymer ?
#
loop_
_entity_poly.entity_id
_entity_poly.type
_entity_poly.pdbx_seq_one_letter_code
_entity_poly.pdbx_strand_id
1 'polypeptide(L)'
;MVVRFVHLKFFCMKKGQYEHLAYWLLIIGGLNWLALALFNWEIGQVVGDGVTMNPDDIVSRVVYGVIGVAAAYMLLMHSRK
;
A
#
# COMPACT_ATOMS: atom_id res chain seq x y z
N MET A 1 11.87 -42.14 0.33
CA MET A 1 13.02 -41.22 0.52
C MET A 1 13.18 -40.47 -0.82
N VAL A 2 13.42 -39.15 -0.86
CA VAL A 2 13.47 -38.28 -2.08
C VAL A 2 12.17 -37.54 -2.50
N VAL A 3 11.36 -37.02 -1.57
CA VAL A 3 10.35 -35.97 -1.93
C VAL A 3 10.27 -34.79 -0.94
N ARG A 4 11.04 -34.79 0.15
CA ARG A 4 10.97 -33.75 1.20
C ARG A 4 11.98 -32.60 1.07
N PHE A 5 12.64 -32.43 -0.08
CA PHE A 5 13.76 -31.47 -0.20
C PHE A 5 13.47 -30.19 -0.98
N VAL A 6 12.38 -30.13 -1.75
CA VAL A 6 12.06 -28.93 -2.56
C VAL A 6 11.21 -27.92 -1.79
N HIS A 7 10.48 -28.34 -0.75
CA HIS A 7 9.60 -27.44 0.02
C HIS A 7 10.32 -26.61 1.10
N LEU A 8 11.59 -26.90 1.43
CA LEU A 8 12.30 -26.22 2.53
C LEU A 8 13.16 -25.02 2.10
N LYS A 9 13.39 -24.81 0.81
CA LYS A 9 14.23 -23.67 0.36
C LYS A 9 13.49 -22.34 0.26
N PHE A 10 12.15 -22.33 0.20
CA PHE A 10 11.38 -21.09 0.25
C PHE A 10 11.33 -20.47 1.65
N PHE A 11 11.45 -21.29 2.71
CA PHE A 11 11.37 -20.83 4.10
C PHE A 11 12.69 -20.27 4.66
N CYS A 12 13.79 -20.38 3.90
CA CYS A 12 15.11 -19.87 4.26
C CYS A 12 15.51 -18.64 3.43
N MET A 13 14.54 -17.81 3.02
CA MET A 13 14.83 -16.44 2.56
C MET A 13 15.03 -15.56 3.80
N LYS A 14 16.12 -14.79 3.85
CA LYS A 14 16.45 -13.88 4.97
C LYS A 14 15.23 -13.04 5.37
N LYS A 15 14.66 -13.33 6.55
CA LYS A 15 13.77 -12.42 7.29
C LYS A 15 14.42 -11.02 7.29
N GLY A 16 13.84 -10.06 6.57
CA GLY A 16 14.30 -8.66 6.60
C GLY A 16 14.48 -7.96 5.25
N GLN A 17 14.64 -8.65 4.11
CA GLN A 17 14.90 -7.94 2.84
C GLN A 17 13.65 -7.31 2.19
N TYR A 18 12.47 -7.91 2.36
CA TYR A 18 11.24 -7.44 1.71
C TYR A 18 10.41 -6.49 2.57
N GLU A 19 10.74 -6.36 3.87
CA GLU A 19 9.97 -5.56 4.83
C GLU A 19 10.06 -4.07 4.51
N HIS A 20 11.25 -3.58 4.17
CA HIS A 20 11.45 -2.19 3.78
C HIS A 20 10.75 -1.84 2.47
N LEU A 21 10.78 -2.76 1.50
CA LEU A 21 10.09 -2.57 0.22
C LEU A 21 8.58 -2.53 0.43
N ALA A 22 8.03 -3.48 1.19
CA ALA A 22 6.61 -3.51 1.52
C ALA A 22 6.16 -2.26 2.27
N TYR A 23 6.98 -1.77 3.22
CA TYR A 23 6.72 -0.51 3.92
C TYR A 23 6.60 0.67 2.96
N TRP A 24 7.59 0.87 2.09
CA TRP A 24 7.57 1.97 1.13
C TRP A 24 6.42 1.87 0.12
N LEU A 25 6.10 0.67 -0.37
CA LEU A 25 4.93 0.46 -1.23
C LEU A 25 3.63 0.85 -0.52
N LEU A 26 3.48 0.48 0.75
CA LEU A 26 2.30 0.83 1.55
C LEU A 26 2.19 2.34 1.76
N ILE A 27 3.30 3.02 2.06
CA ILE A 27 3.32 4.48 2.20
C ILE A 27 2.92 5.17 0.90
N ILE A 28 3.56 4.81 -0.22
CA ILE A 28 3.32 5.45 -1.52
C ILE A 28 1.88 5.19 -1.99
N GLY A 29 1.42 3.93 -1.92
CA GLY A 29 0.06 3.56 -2.31
C GLY A 29 -1.01 4.19 -1.40
N GLY A 30 -0.81 4.15 -0.09
CA GLY A 30 -1.73 4.74 0.88
C GLY A 30 -1.84 6.26 0.76
N LEU A 31 -0.73 6.97 0.58
CA LEU A 31 -0.75 8.42 0.35
C LEU A 31 -1.40 8.79 -0.99
N ASN A 32 -1.21 7.99 -2.05
CA ASN A 32 -1.93 8.18 -3.31
C ASN A 32 -3.46 8.03 -3.12
N TRP A 33 -3.91 7.04 -2.36
CA TRP A 33 -5.34 6.89 -2.07
C TRP A 33 -5.90 8.00 -1.16
N LEU A 34 -5.07 8.56 -0.27
CA LEU A 34 -5.45 9.78 0.45
C LEU A 34 -5.67 10.96 -0.51
N ALA A 35 -4.76 11.13 -1.47
CA ALA A 35 -4.89 12.15 -2.49
C ALA A 35 -6.16 11.94 -3.35
N LEU A 36 -6.48 10.69 -3.68
CA LEU A 36 -7.73 10.35 -4.37
C LEU A 36 -8.96 10.75 -3.55
N ALA A 37 -8.98 10.46 -2.25
CA ALA A 37 -10.12 10.78 -1.38
C ALA A 37 -10.35 12.29 -1.15
N LEU A 38 -9.27 13.08 -1.14
CA LEU A 38 -9.30 14.53 -0.84
C LEU A 38 -9.39 15.40 -2.09
N PHE A 39 -8.66 15.04 -3.15
CA PHE A 39 -8.47 15.85 -4.35
C PHE A 39 -9.04 15.19 -5.61
N ASN A 40 -9.62 13.99 -5.52
CA ASN A 40 -10.08 13.19 -6.67
C ASN A 40 -8.98 12.93 -7.72
N TRP A 41 -7.72 13.01 -7.30
CA TRP A 41 -6.55 12.90 -8.15
C TRP A 41 -5.71 11.70 -7.75
N GLU A 42 -5.28 10.90 -8.73
CA GLU A 42 -4.43 9.72 -8.51
C GLU A 42 -3.49 9.47 -9.69
N ILE A 43 -2.36 8.80 -9.43
CA ILE A 43 -1.26 8.63 -10.39
C ILE A 43 -1.68 7.83 -11.63
N GLY A 44 -2.61 6.89 -11.50
CA GLY A 44 -3.17 6.10 -12.60
C GLY A 44 -3.83 6.95 -13.68
N GLN A 45 -4.38 8.13 -13.34
CA GLN A 45 -4.95 9.08 -14.31
C GLN A 45 -3.90 9.62 -15.29
N VAL A 46 -2.63 9.61 -14.90
CA VAL A 46 -1.51 10.07 -15.75
C VAL A 46 -0.88 8.92 -16.53
N VAL A 47 -0.96 7.69 -16.02
CA VAL A 47 -0.26 6.52 -16.57
C VAL A 47 -1.16 5.66 -17.47
N GLY A 48 -2.49 5.79 -17.37
CA GLY A 48 -3.44 5.04 -18.20
C GLY A 48 -4.90 5.32 -17.81
N ASP A 49 -5.71 4.26 -17.73
CA ASP A 49 -7.11 4.35 -17.30
C ASP A 49 -7.21 4.44 -15.78
N GLY A 50 -7.01 5.65 -15.28
CA GLY A 50 -7.10 5.96 -13.87
C GLY A 50 -8.50 5.81 -13.29
N VAL A 51 -8.57 5.59 -11.99
CA VAL A 51 -9.85 5.52 -11.26
C VAL A 51 -10.25 6.93 -10.85
N THR A 52 -11.33 7.44 -11.44
CA THR A 52 -11.98 8.66 -10.97
C THR A 52 -13.07 8.28 -9.98
N MET A 53 -13.05 8.92 -8.82
CA MET A 53 -14.09 8.72 -7.83
C MET A 53 -15.35 9.47 -8.23
N ASN A 54 -16.50 8.78 -8.19
CA ASN A 54 -17.78 9.47 -8.32
C ASN A 54 -18.07 10.22 -7.01
N PRO A 55 -18.56 11.46 -7.08
CA PRO A 55 -18.87 12.27 -5.90
C PRO A 55 -19.94 11.63 -4.99
N ASP A 56 -20.78 10.78 -5.58
CA ASP A 56 -21.89 10.08 -4.93
C ASP A 56 -21.40 8.90 -4.07
N ASP A 57 -20.16 8.45 -4.28
CA ASP A 57 -19.61 7.23 -3.71
C ASP A 57 -18.90 7.48 -2.37
N ILE A 58 -19.72 7.90 -1.40
CA ILE A 58 -19.28 8.32 -0.05
C ILE A 58 -18.52 7.20 0.68
N VAL A 59 -18.94 5.94 0.51
CA VAL A 59 -18.32 4.79 1.17
C VAL A 59 -16.86 4.64 0.75
N SER A 60 -16.61 4.69 -0.56
CA SER A 60 -15.27 4.60 -1.13
C SER A 60 -14.38 5.75 -0.60
N ARG A 61 -14.91 6.98 -0.50
CA ARG A 61 -14.14 8.15 0.00
C ARG A 61 -13.70 7.96 1.44
N VAL A 62 -14.57 7.41 2.28
CA VAL A 62 -14.25 7.14 3.68
C VAL A 62 -13.17 6.06 3.77
N VAL A 63 -13.30 4.98 3.02
CA VAL A 63 -12.32 3.88 3.05
C VAL A 63 -10.93 4.35 2.60
N TYR A 64 -10.83 5.03 1.46
CA TYR A 64 -9.55 5.53 0.96
C TYR A 64 -8.95 6.61 1.86
N GLY A 65 -9.80 7.46 2.46
CA GLY A 65 -9.36 8.41 3.49
C GLY A 65 -8.77 7.72 4.72
N VAL A 66 -9.43 6.70 5.27
CA VAL A 66 -8.96 5.97 6.45
C VAL A 66 -7.65 5.23 6.17
N ILE A 67 -7.54 4.56 5.02
CA ILE A 67 -6.31 3.85 4.62
C ILE A 67 -5.16 4.86 4.44
N GLY A 68 -5.44 5.98 3.79
CA GLY A 68 -4.46 7.03 3.57
C GLY A 68 -3.96 7.69 4.85
N VAL A 69 -4.87 7.96 5.79
CA VAL A 69 -4.51 8.47 7.13
C VAL A 69 -3.71 7.43 7.91
N ALA A 70 -4.03 6.13 7.81
CA ALA A 70 -3.24 5.07 8.44
C ALA A 70 -1.82 5.00 7.88
N ALA A 71 -1.64 5.14 6.56
CA ALA A 71 -0.32 5.20 5.94
C ALA A 71 0.47 6.44 6.38
N ALA A 72 -0.16 7.61 6.43
CA ALA A 72 0.46 8.83 6.95
C ALA A 72 0.86 8.68 8.43
N TYR A 73 0.03 8.03 9.25
CA TYR A 73 0.35 7.73 10.65
C TYR A 73 1.56 6.81 10.77
N MET A 74 1.65 5.75 9.96
CA MET A 74 2.81 4.86 9.92
C MET A 74 4.09 5.60 9.54
N LEU A 75 4.02 6.52 8.57
CA LEU A 75 5.15 7.36 8.17
C LEU A 75 5.66 8.22 9.34
N LEU A 76 4.75 8.89 10.05
CA LEU A 76 5.08 9.76 11.17
C LEU A 76 5.64 8.97 12.36
N MET A 77 5.10 7.77 12.62
CA MET A 77 5.53 6.93 13.73
C MET A 77 6.87 6.22 13.47
N HIS A 78 7.24 5.99 12.20
CA HIS A 78 8.50 5.35 11.85
C HIS A 78 9.73 6.15 12.30
N SER A 79 9.65 7.49 12.30
CA SER A 79 10.74 8.37 12.76
C SER A 79 10.87 8.45 14.30
N ARG A 80 9.96 7.81 15.05
CA ARG A 80 9.94 7.81 16.53
C ARG A 80 10.60 6.56 17.14
N LYS A 81 11.20 5.69 16.32
CA LYS A 81 11.98 4.52 16.78
C LYS A 81 13.47 4.72 16.58
#